data_AF-A0A538KVK2-F1
#
_entry.id   AF-A0A538KVK2-F1
#
_cell.length_a   1.000
_cell.length_b   1.000
_cell.length_c   1.000
_cell.angle_alpha   90.00
_cell.angle_beta   90.00
_cell.angle_gamma   90.00
#
_symmetry.space_group_name_H-M   'P 1'
#
loop_
_entity.id
_entity.type
_entity.pdbx_description
1 polymer ?
#
loop_
_entity_poly.entity_id
_entity_poly.type
_entity_poly.pdbx_seq_one_letter_code
_entity_poly.pdbx_strand_id
1 'polypeptide(L)'
;MSTLDLLVERGAERLENLSRKAAAKGGFAAKLADELAEDAAFLRKLKPSLIKARAKGRADHAPIARASDREPEAPSAPQIAAPRPKPKAKKNRRGRPNPFLVAGVALAAGIAIAKVIDWRGHAHPRD
;
A
#
# COMPACT_ATOMS: atom_id res chain seq x y z
N MET A 1 2.41 19.71 8.35
CA MET A 1 2.74 18.61 7.42
C MET A 1 4.15 18.14 7.74
N SER A 2 4.41 16.85 7.97
CA SER A 2 5.79 16.39 8.15
C SER A 2 6.45 16.09 6.80
N THR A 3 7.77 16.21 6.70
CA THR A 3 8.54 15.85 5.49
C THR A 3 8.29 14.39 5.08
N LEU A 4 8.07 13.51 6.06
CA LEU A 4 7.76 12.11 5.81
C LEU A 4 6.34 11.93 5.23
N ASP A 5 5.36 12.72 5.67
CA ASP A 5 4.02 12.70 5.03
C ASP A 5 4.09 13.15 3.57
N LEU A 6 4.92 14.14 3.24
CA LEU A 6 5.12 14.60 1.87
C LEU A 6 5.79 13.53 1.00
N LEU A 7 6.75 12.80 1.55
CA LEU A 7 7.41 11.70 0.86
C LEU A 7 6.43 10.56 0.57
N VAL A 8 5.55 10.25 1.54
CA VAL A 8 4.48 9.27 1.36
C VAL A 8 3.46 9.72 0.31
N GLU A 9 3.06 10.99 0.32
CA GLU A 9 2.13 11.53 -0.70
C GLU A 9 2.75 11.47 -2.10
N ARG A 10 4.01 11.89 -2.23
CA ARG A 10 4.73 11.86 -3.51
C ARG A 10 4.93 10.43 -4.04
N GLY A 11 5.10 9.46 -3.13
CA GLY A 11 5.11 8.04 -3.46
C GLY A 11 3.75 7.57 -3.98
N ALA A 12 2.67 7.92 -3.27
CA ALA A 12 1.30 7.57 -3.66
C ALA A 12 0.90 8.16 -5.02
N GLU A 13 1.20 9.43 -5.27
CA GLU A 13 0.97 10.07 -6.57
C GLU A 13 1.73 9.38 -7.71
N ARG A 14 2.95 8.91 -7.45
CA ARG A 14 3.75 8.22 -8.46
C ARG A 14 3.18 6.85 -8.80
N LEU A 15 2.69 6.11 -7.80
CA LEU A 15 1.99 4.84 -8.02
C LEU A 15 0.67 5.04 -8.77
N GLU A 16 -0.11 6.06 -8.41
CA GLU A 16 -1.36 6.38 -9.09
C GLU A 16 -1.13 6.73 -10.57
N ASN A 17 -0.08 7.51 -10.85
CA ASN A 17 0.31 7.82 -12.22
C ASN A 17 0.76 6.58 -13.00
N LEU A 18 1.45 5.63 -12.35
CA LEU A 18 1.82 4.36 -12.96
C LEU A 18 0.61 3.47 -13.21
N SER A 19 -0.34 3.42 -12.28
CA SER A 19 -1.63 2.73 -12.43
C SER A 19 -2.38 3.23 -13.66
N ARG A 20 -2.58 4.56 -13.78
CA ARG A 20 -3.27 5.16 -14.93
C ARG A 20 -2.56 4.85 -16.25
N LYS A 21 -1.23 4.92 -16.26
CA LYS A 21 -0.43 4.54 -17.45
C LYS A 21 -0.54 3.05 -17.78
N ALA A 22 -0.57 2.18 -16.77
CA ALA A 22 -0.68 0.74 -16.95
C ALA A 22 -2.08 0.34 -17.46
N ALA A 23 -3.13 1.00 -16.97
CA ALA A 23 -4.50 0.87 -17.48
C ALA A 23 -4.59 1.31 -18.95
N ALA A 24 -3.99 2.45 -19.29
CA ALA A 24 -3.98 2.97 -20.67
C ALA A 24 -3.17 2.09 -21.64
N LYS A 25 -2.12 1.41 -21.17
CA LYS A 25 -1.26 0.56 -22.00
C LYS A 25 -1.88 -0.81 -22.31
N GLY A 26 -2.87 -1.26 -21.54
CA GLY A 26 -3.59 -2.52 -21.79
C GLY A 26 -2.77 -3.78 -21.49
N GLY A 27 -3.36 -4.95 -21.75
CA GLY A 27 -2.71 -6.25 -21.63
C GLY A 27 -2.34 -6.62 -20.18
N PHE A 28 -1.15 -7.20 -19.97
CA PHE A 28 -0.68 -7.59 -18.64
C PHE A 28 -0.50 -6.39 -17.70
N ALA A 29 -0.12 -5.23 -18.23
CA ALA A 29 0.02 -4.00 -17.44
C ALA A 29 -1.32 -3.54 -16.85
N ALA A 30 -2.43 -3.69 -17.59
CA ALA A 30 -3.75 -3.33 -17.08
C ALA A 30 -4.17 -4.17 -15.86
N LYS A 31 -3.69 -5.41 -15.72
CA LYS A 31 -3.94 -6.24 -14.53
C LYS A 31 -3.25 -5.69 -13.28
N LEU A 32 -2.13 -5.00 -13.45
CA LEU A 32 -1.37 -4.38 -12.36
C LEU A 32 -1.89 -2.99 -12.01
N ALA A 33 -2.74 -2.39 -12.86
CA ALA A 33 -3.22 -1.04 -12.65
C ALA A 33 -4.05 -0.92 -11.37
N ASP A 34 -4.93 -1.89 -11.12
CA ASP A 34 -5.77 -1.92 -9.93
C ASP A 34 -4.93 -2.10 -8.66
N GLU A 35 -3.98 -3.05 -8.70
CA GLU A 35 -3.06 -3.32 -7.60
C GLU A 35 -2.18 -2.10 -7.25
N LEU A 36 -1.68 -1.37 -8.27
CA LEU A 36 -0.93 -0.12 -8.06
C LEU A 36 -1.80 1.03 -7.54
N ALA A 37 -3.07 1.12 -7.93
CA ALA A 37 -3.99 2.11 -7.40
C ALA A 37 -4.29 1.82 -5.93
N GLU A 38 -4.47 0.56 -5.57
CA GLU A 38 -4.70 0.12 -4.21
C GLU A 38 -3.46 0.35 -3.32
N ASP A 39 -2.27 0.09 -3.85
CA ASP A 39 -1.01 0.42 -3.17
C ASP A 39 -0.84 1.93 -2.95
N ALA A 40 -1.23 2.77 -3.90
CA ALA A 40 -1.24 4.23 -3.72
C ALA A 40 -2.21 4.64 -2.59
N ALA A 41 -3.40 4.05 -2.54
CA ALA A 41 -4.36 4.29 -1.47
C ALA A 41 -3.85 3.78 -0.12
N PHE A 42 -3.12 2.66 -0.10
CA PHE A 42 -2.48 2.11 1.08
C PHE A 42 -1.37 3.01 1.61
N LEU A 43 -0.50 3.54 0.75
CA LEU A 43 0.55 4.49 1.15
C LEU A 43 -0.06 5.72 1.84
N ARG A 44 -1.17 6.27 1.32
CA ARG A 44 -1.85 7.40 1.96
C ARG A 44 -2.37 7.08 3.36
N LYS A 45 -2.75 5.83 3.63
CA LYS A 45 -3.15 5.35 4.97
C LYS A 45 -1.97 5.21 5.94
N LEU A 46 -0.74 5.08 5.42
CA LEU A 46 0.48 4.97 6.21
C LEU A 46 1.17 6.31 6.51
N LYS A 47 0.53 7.44 6.19
CA LYS A 47 1.02 8.77 6.59
C LYS A 47 1.41 8.79 8.07
N PRO A 48 2.68 9.09 8.42
CA PRO A 48 3.15 9.05 9.81
C PRO A 48 2.33 9.94 10.74
N SER A 49 1.82 11.07 10.22
CA SER A 49 0.89 11.93 10.95
C SER A 49 -0.42 11.24 11.32
N LEU A 50 -0.97 10.39 10.44
CA LEU A 50 -2.19 9.63 10.69
C LEU A 50 -1.95 8.50 11.70
N ILE A 51 -0.81 7.83 11.61
CA ILE A 51 -0.41 6.81 12.59
C ILE A 51 -0.24 7.45 13.96
N LYS A 52 0.42 8.62 14.02
CA LYS A 52 0.59 9.39 15.26
C LYS A 52 -0.76 9.87 15.81
N ALA A 53 -1.69 10.31 14.95
CA ALA A 53 -3.03 10.70 15.35
C ALA A 53 -3.83 9.52 15.92
N ARG A 54 -3.74 8.33 15.31
CA ARG A 54 -4.36 7.10 15.82
C ARG A 54 -3.76 6.68 17.16
N ALA A 55 -2.44 6.70 17.29
CA ALA A 55 -1.78 6.42 18.57
C ALA A 55 -2.19 7.42 19.67
N LYS A 56 -2.53 8.65 19.30
CA LYS A 56 -3.02 9.70 20.21
C LYS A 56 -4.54 9.66 20.43
N GLY A 57 -5.26 8.67 19.88
CA GLY A 57 -6.72 8.55 20.00
C GLY A 57 -7.51 9.63 19.26
N ARG A 58 -6.92 10.28 18.25
CA ARG A 58 -7.54 11.35 17.43
C ARG A 58 -7.91 10.88 16.02
N ALA A 59 -8.10 9.57 15.85
CA ALA A 59 -8.32 8.96 14.54
C ALA A 59 -9.58 9.46 13.82
N ASP A 60 -10.59 9.90 14.59
CA ASP A 60 -11.90 10.32 14.06
C ASP A 60 -11.87 11.72 13.42
N HIS A 61 -10.78 12.48 13.60
CA HIS A 61 -10.63 13.86 13.12
C HIS A 61 -9.63 14.04 11.97
N ALA A 62 -8.98 12.96 11.51
CA ALA A 62 -8.02 13.08 10.43
C ALA A 62 -8.74 13.03 9.07
N PRO A 63 -8.55 14.03 8.18
CA PRO A 63 -9.24 14.07 6.89
C PRO A 63 -8.56 13.08 5.95
N ILE A 64 -8.90 11.80 6.10
CA ILE A 64 -8.90 10.91 4.94
C ILE A 64 -10.10 11.35 4.09
N ALA A 65 -9.85 11.67 2.83
CA ALA A 65 -10.91 11.93 1.85
C ALA A 65 -11.96 10.83 2.01
N ARG A 66 -13.14 11.23 2.51
CA ARG A 66 -14.25 10.33 2.78
C ARG A 66 -14.66 9.72 1.45
N ALA A 67 -14.24 8.48 1.21
CA ALA A 67 -15.07 7.60 0.44
C ALA A 67 -16.29 7.31 1.32
N SER A 68 -17.42 7.93 0.95
CA SER A 68 -18.77 7.74 1.52
C SER A 68 -19.08 8.55 2.78
N ASP A 69 -19.86 9.62 2.62
CA ASP A 69 -20.81 10.11 3.62
C ASP A 69 -21.89 9.03 3.86
N ARG A 70 -21.53 7.97 4.57
CA ARG A 70 -22.51 7.17 5.30
C ARG A 70 -22.22 7.35 6.77
N GLU A 71 -23.13 8.07 7.42
CA GLU A 71 -23.29 8.05 8.86
C GLU A 71 -23.20 6.59 9.33
N PRO A 72 -22.35 6.25 10.32
CA PRO A 72 -22.29 4.89 10.83
C PRO A 72 -23.61 4.59 11.53
N GLU A 73 -24.55 3.99 10.78
CA GLU A 73 -25.80 3.48 11.33
C GLU A 73 -25.45 2.41 12.36
N ALA A 74 -25.74 2.70 13.63
CA ALA A 74 -25.52 1.77 14.72
C ALA A 74 -26.33 0.50 14.45
N PRO A 75 -25.74 -0.70 14.57
CA PRO A 75 -26.46 -1.94 14.33
C PRO A 75 -27.53 -2.14 15.41
N SER A 76 -28.80 -1.92 15.08
CA SER A 76 -29.96 -2.02 15.98
C SER A 76 -30.42 -3.46 16.28
N ALA A 77 -29.54 -4.46 16.19
CA ALA A 77 -29.94 -5.85 16.43
C ALA A 77 -28.83 -6.70 17.10
N PRO A 78 -29.18 -7.66 17.98
CA PRO A 78 -28.24 -8.62 18.53
C PRO A 78 -27.60 -9.45 17.40
N GLN A 79 -26.31 -9.27 17.16
CA GLN A 79 -25.54 -9.96 16.11
C GLN A 79 -25.34 -11.47 16.36
N ILE A 80 -25.99 -12.02 17.39
CA ILE A 80 -25.71 -13.36 17.93
C ILE A 80 -26.66 -14.44 17.35
N ALA A 81 -27.75 -14.06 16.66
CA ALA A 81 -28.79 -15.01 16.24
C ALA A 81 -28.73 -15.48 14.77
N ALA A 82 -27.63 -15.23 14.04
CA ALA A 82 -27.47 -15.79 12.69
C ALA A 82 -26.59 -17.06 12.72
N PRO A 83 -27.10 -18.23 12.29
CA PRO A 83 -26.26 -19.41 12.14
C PRO A 83 -25.15 -19.13 11.12
N ARG A 84 -23.90 -19.34 11.54
CA ARG A 84 -22.69 -19.12 10.75
C ARG A 84 -22.79 -19.85 9.40
N PRO A 85 -22.70 -19.16 8.25
CA PRO A 85 -22.64 -19.84 6.96
C PRO A 85 -21.39 -20.71 6.92
N LYS A 86 -21.58 -22.02 6.68
CA LYS A 86 -20.49 -22.99 6.55
C LYS A 86 -19.54 -22.53 5.43
N PRO A 87 -18.22 -22.45 5.65
CA PRO A 87 -17.30 -22.03 4.61
C PRO A 87 -17.32 -23.06 3.48
N LYS A 88 -17.73 -22.62 2.28
CA LYS A 88 -17.55 -23.40 1.05
C LYS A 88 -16.07 -23.69 0.87
N ALA A 89 -15.71 -24.97 0.77
CA ALA A 89 -14.36 -25.43 0.56
C ALA A 89 -13.74 -24.73 -0.66
N LYS A 90 -12.75 -23.85 -0.44
CA LYS A 90 -12.01 -23.22 -1.53
C LYS A 90 -10.99 -24.21 -2.09
N LYS A 91 -11.40 -24.80 -3.21
CA LYS A 91 -10.60 -25.49 -4.23
C LYS A 91 -9.24 -24.78 -4.44
N ASN A 92 -8.17 -25.56 -4.27
CA ASN A 92 -6.79 -25.37 -4.70
C ASN A 92 -6.20 -23.95 -4.63
N ARG A 93 -5.75 -23.55 -3.43
CA ARG A 93 -4.70 -22.52 -3.31
C ARG A 93 -3.36 -23.14 -3.72
N ARG A 94 -2.97 -22.92 -4.98
CA ARG A 94 -1.54 -22.98 -5.35
C ARG A 94 -0.79 -22.04 -4.40
N GLY A 95 0.30 -22.55 -3.81
CA GLY A 95 0.92 -22.02 -2.60
C GLY A 95 1.18 -20.51 -2.63
N ARG A 96 0.81 -19.84 -1.55
CA ARG A 96 1.20 -18.45 -1.28
C ARG A 96 2.73 -18.41 -1.21
N PRO A 97 3.42 -17.46 -1.88
CA PRO A 97 4.88 -17.39 -1.86
C PRO A 97 5.43 -17.36 -0.43
N ASN A 98 6.52 -18.08 -0.19
CA ASN A 98 7.15 -18.14 1.13
C ASN A 98 7.56 -16.72 1.56
N PRO A 99 7.06 -16.19 2.70
CA PRO A 99 7.36 -14.83 3.14
C PRO A 99 8.86 -14.57 3.33
N PHE A 100 9.63 -15.59 3.71
CA PHE A 100 11.09 -15.48 3.84
C PHE A 100 11.78 -15.34 2.48
N LEU A 101 11.26 -15.98 1.44
CA LEU A 101 11.78 -15.83 0.08
C LEU A 101 11.54 -14.42 -0.44
N VAL A 102 10.34 -13.88 -0.22
CA VAL A 102 10.01 -12.50 -0.57
C VAL A 102 10.93 -11.52 0.16
N ALA A 103 11.12 -11.72 1.47
CA ALA A 103 12.03 -10.90 2.27
C ALA A 103 13.49 -10.99 1.79
N GLY A 104 13.98 -12.20 1.48
CA GLY A 104 15.32 -12.42 0.96
C GLY A 104 15.57 -11.75 -0.38
N VAL A 105 14.61 -11.85 -1.31
CA VAL A 105 14.69 -11.18 -2.62
C VAL A 105 14.68 -9.66 -2.47
N ALA A 106 13.82 -9.11 -1.60
CA ALA A 106 13.77 -7.67 -1.34
C ALA A 106 15.08 -7.14 -0.75
N LEU A 107 15.70 -7.87 0.18
CA LEU A 107 16.99 -7.51 0.77
C LEU A 107 18.11 -7.52 -0.29
N ALA A 108 18.20 -8.57 -1.10
CA ALA A 108 19.21 -8.69 -2.15
C ALA A 108 19.08 -7.56 -3.19
N ALA A 109 17.85 -7.25 -3.59
CA ALA A 109 17.58 -6.13 -4.50
C ALA A 109 18.01 -4.79 -3.90
N GLY A 110 17.74 -4.55 -2.60
CA GLY A 110 18.19 -3.35 -1.89
C GLY A 110 19.71 -3.19 -1.90
N ILE A 111 20.45 -4.27 -1.63
CA ILE A 111 21.93 -4.27 -1.66
C ILE A 111 22.44 -3.97 -3.07
N ALA A 112 21.86 -4.58 -4.10
CA ALA A 112 22.25 -4.34 -5.49
C ALA A 112 22.04 -2.86 -5.88
N ILE A 113 20.89 -2.27 -5.52
CA ILE A 113 20.61 -0.85 -5.77
C ILE A 113 21.62 0.03 -5.03
N ALA A 114 21.90 -0.26 -3.75
CA ALA A 114 22.89 0.49 -2.98
C ALA A 114 24.27 0.45 -3.64
N LYS A 115 24.71 -0.72 -4.12
CA LYS A 115 26.00 -0.89 -4.78
C LYS A 115 26.06 -0.18 -6.14
N VAL A 116 24.96 -0.11 -6.87
CA VAL A 116 24.88 0.66 -8.13
C VAL A 116 25.00 2.16 -7.86
N ILE A 117 24.36 2.68 -6.81
CA ILE A 117 24.45 4.11 -6.44
C ILE A 117 25.87 4.46 -5.98
N ASP A 118 26.45 3.62 -5.12
CA ASP A 118 27.82 3.76 -4.63
C ASP A 118 28.84 3.77 -5.78
N TRP A 119 28.69 2.88 -6.77
CA TRP A 119 29.53 2.86 -7.97
C TRP A 119 29.36 4.14 -8.82
N ARG A 120 28.13 4.67 -8.97
CA ARG A 120 27.90 5.93 -9.70
C ARG A 120 28.47 7.16 -8.98
N GLY A 121 28.66 7.10 -7.67
CA GLY A 121 29.30 8.17 -6.89
C GLY A 121 30.82 8.27 -7.10
N HIS A 122 31.46 7.21 -7.61
CA HIS A 122 32.93 7.12 -7.72
C HIS A 122 33.51 7.63 -9.05
N ALA A 123 32.68 8.22 -9.93
CA ALA A 123 33.09 8.68 -11.25
C ALA A 123 33.52 10.15 -11.34
N HIS A 124 33.74 10.84 -10.21
CA HIS A 124 34.36 12.17 -10.22
C HIS A 124 35.80 12.09 -9.68
N PRO A 125 36.82 11.93 -10.55
CA PRO A 125 38.15 12.38 -10.18
C PRO A 125 38.05 13.90 -9.94
N ARG A 126 38.41 14.34 -8.74
CA ARG A 126 38.72 15.74 -8.48
C ARG A 126 40.17 15.93 -8.87
N ASP A 127 40.37 16.39 -10.09
CA ASP A 127 41.54 17.19 -10.43
C ASP A 127 41.21 18.68 -10.21
#